data_AF-A0A0R0GZ38-F1
#
_entry.id   AF-A0A0R0GZ38-F1
#
_cell.length_a   1.000
_cell.length_b   1.000
_cell.length_c   1.000
_cell.angle_alpha   90.00
_cell.angle_beta   90.00
_cell.angle_gamma   90.00
#
_symmetry.space_group_name_H-M   'P 1'
#
loop_
_entity.id
_entity.type
_entity.pdbx_description
1 polymer ?
#
loop_
_entity_poly.entity_id
_entity_poly.type
_entity_poly.pdbx_seq_one_letter_code
_entity_poly.pdbx_strand_id
1 'polypeptide(L)'
;MSKRGRGGSAGNKFRMSLGLPVAATVNCADNTGAKNLYIISVKGIKGRLNRLPSACVGDMVMATVKKGKPDLRKKVLPAVIVRQRKPWRRKDGVYMYFEDNAGVIVNPKGEMKGIFYDFICMVTKCMFM
;
A
#
# COMPACT_ATOMS: atom_id res chain seq x y z
N MET A 1 -32.23 -8.30 -1.78
CA MET A 1 -30.92 -8.69 -2.39
C MET A 1 -29.89 -7.64 -2.02
N SER A 2 -28.94 -7.98 -1.14
CA SER A 2 -27.91 -7.06 -0.65
C SER A 2 -27.01 -6.61 -1.81
N LYS A 3 -26.85 -5.29 -1.96
CA LYS A 3 -25.90 -4.71 -2.91
C LYS A 3 -24.52 -5.26 -2.58
N ARG A 4 -23.96 -6.10 -3.47
CA ARG A 4 -22.55 -6.52 -3.44
C ARG A 4 -21.71 -5.25 -3.28
N GLY A 5 -21.07 -5.10 -2.12
CA GLY A 5 -20.25 -3.94 -1.79
C GLY A 5 -19.24 -3.70 -2.91
N ARG A 6 -19.25 -2.49 -3.47
CA ARG A 6 -18.26 -2.03 -4.44
C ARG A 6 -16.87 -2.31 -3.87
N GLY A 7 -16.04 -3.00 -4.66
CA GLY A 7 -14.86 -3.73 -4.20
C GLY A 7 -13.98 -2.97 -3.21
N GLY A 8 -13.66 -3.66 -2.10
CA GLY A 8 -12.52 -3.45 -1.21
C GLY A 8 -12.14 -2.00 -0.93
N SER A 9 -13.11 -1.09 -0.86
CA SER A 9 -12.84 0.30 -0.53
C SER A 9 -12.54 0.36 0.95
N ALA A 10 -11.34 0.84 1.26
CA ALA A 10 -10.76 0.99 2.58
C ALA A 10 -11.82 1.24 3.66
N GLY A 11 -11.78 0.41 4.72
CA GLY A 11 -12.48 0.73 5.96
C GLY A 11 -12.06 2.11 6.51
N ASN A 12 -12.77 2.61 7.51
CA ASN A 12 -12.49 3.88 8.19
C ASN A 12 -11.02 3.96 8.65
N LYS A 13 -10.15 4.48 7.78
CA LYS A 13 -8.73 4.64 8.03
C LYS A 13 -8.49 6.00 8.65
N PHE A 14 -7.74 6.04 9.74
CA PHE A 14 -7.33 7.29 10.36
C PHE A 14 -6.36 8.07 9.46
N ARG A 15 -6.43 9.39 9.53
CA ARG A 15 -5.54 10.26 8.76
C ARG A 15 -4.10 10.12 9.27
N MET A 16 -3.27 9.46 8.48
CA MET A 16 -1.84 9.28 8.76
C MET A 16 -0.99 10.24 7.91
N SER A 17 0.28 10.39 8.30
CA SER A 17 1.25 11.15 7.51
C SER A 17 1.58 10.40 6.22
N LEU A 18 1.37 11.06 5.08
CA LEU A 18 1.72 10.53 3.76
C LEU A 18 3.24 10.55 3.58
N GLY A 19 3.85 9.38 3.41
CA GLY A 19 5.30 9.22 3.32
C GLY A 19 5.81 8.79 1.95
N LEU A 20 4.93 8.35 1.05
CA LEU A 20 5.29 7.73 -0.22
C LEU A 20 4.63 8.46 -1.40
N PRO A 21 5.29 9.47 -2.00
CA PRO A 21 4.78 10.11 -3.20
C PRO A 21 4.80 9.15 -4.40
N VAL A 22 4.09 9.53 -5.48
CA VAL A 22 4.31 8.92 -6.79
C VAL A 22 5.79 8.96 -7.18
N ALA A 23 6.23 8.00 -7.99
CA ALA A 23 7.63 7.75 -8.34
C ALA A 23 8.52 7.19 -7.21
N ALA A 24 7.99 7.00 -6.00
CA ALA A 24 8.72 6.27 -4.97
C ALA A 24 8.87 4.79 -5.33
N THR A 25 10.05 4.23 -5.04
CA THR A 25 10.32 2.79 -5.12
C THR A 25 10.25 2.20 -3.72
N VAL A 26 9.46 1.14 -3.56
CA VAL A 26 9.30 0.40 -2.31
C VAL A 26 9.66 -1.06 -2.48
N ASN A 27 10.07 -1.71 -1.40
CA ASN A 27 10.35 -3.13 -1.40
C ASN A 27 9.06 -3.93 -1.53
N CYS A 28 9.11 -5.09 -2.17
CA CYS A 28 8.00 -6.01 -2.18
C CYS A 28 8.13 -6.98 -1.00
N ALA A 29 7.10 -7.06 -0.16
CA ALA A 29 7.04 -7.98 0.97
C ALA A 29 6.28 -9.27 0.64
N ASP A 30 6.11 -9.59 -0.64
CA ASP A 30 5.39 -10.79 -1.09
C ASP A 30 6.32 -11.86 -1.66
N ASN A 31 5.83 -13.10 -1.68
CA ASN A 31 6.51 -14.23 -2.30
C ASN A 31 6.17 -14.38 -3.80
N THR A 32 5.51 -13.39 -4.41
CA THR A 32 5.10 -13.42 -5.83
C THR A 32 6.32 -13.38 -6.78
N GLY A 33 7.48 -12.94 -6.27
CA GLY A 33 8.74 -12.86 -7.02
C GLY A 33 9.04 -11.47 -7.60
N ALA A 34 8.32 -10.45 -7.13
CA ALA A 34 8.71 -9.05 -7.28
C ALA A 34 9.69 -8.69 -6.16
N LYS A 35 10.72 -7.88 -6.46
CA LYS A 35 11.65 -7.34 -5.46
C LYS A 35 11.37 -5.87 -5.17
N ASN A 36 11.22 -5.08 -6.23
CA ASN A 36 11.01 -3.64 -6.12
C ASN A 36 9.73 -3.23 -6.86
N LEU A 37 8.88 -2.49 -6.17
CA LEU A 37 7.66 -1.89 -6.68
C LEU A 37 7.87 -0.40 -6.90
N TYR A 38 7.41 0.12 -8.03
CA TYR A 38 7.46 1.53 -8.37
C TYR A 38 6.05 2.11 -8.42
N ILE A 39 5.76 3.09 -7.58
CA ILE A 39 4.43 3.67 -7.42
C ILE A 39 4.14 4.63 -8.57
N ILE A 40 3.03 4.41 -9.27
CA ILE A 40 2.57 5.23 -10.38
C ILE A 40 1.46 6.16 -9.92
N SER A 41 0.46 5.63 -9.21
CA SER A 41 -0.68 6.40 -8.73
C SER A 41 -1.24 5.82 -7.44
N VAL A 42 -1.99 6.63 -6.71
CA VAL A 42 -2.64 6.25 -5.45
C VAL A 42 -4.15 6.30 -5.65
N LYS A 43 -4.85 5.23 -5.28
CA LYS A 43 -6.29 5.13 -5.44
C LYS A 43 -6.99 6.01 -4.39
N GLY A 44 -8.04 6.74 -4.80
CA GLY A 44 -8.86 7.54 -3.89
C GLY A 44 -8.34 8.95 -3.59
N ILE A 45 -7.23 9.37 -4.21
CA ILE A 45 -6.71 10.74 -4.06
C ILE A 45 -7.24 11.63 -5.18
N LYS A 46 -7.85 12.76 -4.82
CA LYS A 46 -8.21 13.81 -5.78
C LYS A 46 -6.96 14.58 -6.22
N GLY A 47 -6.80 14.76 -7.52
CA GLY A 47 -5.74 15.58 -8.08
C GLY A 47 -5.88 17.05 -7.67
N ARG A 48 -4.76 17.72 -7.44
CA ARG A 48 -4.67 19.17 -7.24
C ARG A 48 -3.46 19.70 -8.01
N LEU A 49 -3.57 20.90 -8.57
CA LEU A 49 -2.46 21.55 -9.28
C LEU A 49 -1.20 21.55 -8.41
N ASN A 50 -0.08 21.12 -8.99
CA ASN A 50 1.25 21.03 -8.36
C ASN A 50 1.33 20.14 -7.10
N ARG A 51 0.36 19.24 -6.88
CA ARG A 51 0.41 18.28 -5.77
C ARG A 51 0.66 16.87 -6.31
N LEU A 52 1.76 16.27 -5.86
CA LEU A 52 2.03 14.86 -6.10
C LEU A 52 1.10 13.98 -5.24
N PRO A 53 0.38 13.02 -5.82
CA PRO A 53 -0.36 12.03 -5.05
C PRO A 53 0.62 11.29 -4.14
N SER A 54 0.24 11.06 -2.89
CA SER A 54 1.10 10.39 -1.91
C SER A 54 0.30 9.39 -1.10
N ALA A 55 0.90 8.23 -0.83
CA ALA A 55 0.31 7.14 -0.08
C ALA A 55 0.89 7.07 1.34
N CYS A 56 0.14 6.42 2.21
CA CYS A 56 0.57 5.94 3.52
C CYS A 56 0.22 4.46 3.69
N VAL A 57 0.64 3.87 4.81
CA VAL A 57 0.35 2.46 5.16
C VAL A 57 -1.14 2.16 5.03
N GLY A 58 -1.50 1.09 4.33
CA GLY A 58 -2.87 0.65 4.08
C GLY A 58 -3.55 1.27 2.86
N ASP A 59 -2.92 2.22 2.16
CA ASP A 59 -3.47 2.72 0.89
C ASP A 59 -3.24 1.74 -0.26
N MET A 60 -4.22 1.66 -1.15
CA MET A 60 -4.10 0.94 -2.42
C MET A 60 -3.46 1.85 -3.46
N VAL A 61 -2.36 1.38 -4.04
CA VAL A 61 -1.57 2.07 -5.06
C VAL A 61 -1.51 1.24 -6.35
N MET A 62 -1.36 1.90 -7.49
CA MET A 62 -0.99 1.24 -8.74
C MET A 62 0.52 1.27 -8.86
N ALA A 63 1.13 0.09 -8.99
CA ALA A 63 2.57 -0.06 -9.03
C ALA A 63 3.03 -0.92 -10.22
N THR A 64 4.29 -0.75 -10.60
CA THR A 64 4.97 -1.62 -11.56
C THR A 64 6.16 -2.30 -10.91
N VAL A 65 6.45 -3.53 -11.32
CA VAL A 65 7.64 -4.24 -10.85
C VAL A 65 8.85 -3.79 -11.66
N LYS A 66 9.84 -3.19 -11.00
CA LYS A 66 11.11 -2.78 -11.64
C LYS A 66 12.11 -3.93 -11.68
N LYS A 67 12.28 -4.60 -10.54
CA LYS A 67 13.16 -5.76 -10.34
C LYS A 67 12.33 -6.95 -9.86
N GLY A 68 12.51 -8.11 -10.48
CA GLY A 68 11.75 -9.34 -10.18
C GLY A 68 11.65 -10.26 -11.39
N LYS A 69 10.77 -11.27 -11.30
CA LYS A 69 10.48 -12.19 -12.40
C LYS A 69 10.08 -11.44 -13.68
N PRO A 70 10.58 -11.85 -14.86
CA PRO A 70 10.29 -11.17 -16.13
C PRO A 70 8.79 -11.12 -16.46
N ASP A 71 8.02 -12.15 -16.06
CA ASP A 71 6.58 -12.25 -16.34
C ASP A 71 5.74 -11.17 -15.65
N LEU A 72 6.23 -10.62 -14.54
CA LEU A 72 5.58 -9.58 -13.74
C LEU A 72 6.09 -8.17 -14.08
N ARG A 73 7.26 -8.08 -14.74
CA ARG A 73 7.81 -6.79 -15.16
C ARG A 73 6.95 -6.19 -16.27
N LYS A 74 6.97 -4.86 -16.36
CA LYS A 74 6.21 -4.06 -17.36
C LYS A 74 4.68 -4.16 -17.26
N LYS A 75 4.14 -4.91 -16.30
CA LYS A 75 2.69 -4.93 -15.99
C LYS A 75 2.37 -3.96 -14.86
N VAL A 76 1.23 -3.28 -14.99
CA VAL A 76 0.68 -2.44 -13.92
C VAL A 76 -0.19 -3.31 -13.03
N LEU A 77 0.12 -3.35 -11.74
CA LEU A 77 -0.53 -4.19 -10.75
C LEU A 77 -0.98 -3.32 -9.57
N PRO A 78 -2.16 -3.56 -9.00
CA PRO A 78 -2.53 -2.92 -7.76
C PRO A 78 -1.69 -3.52 -6.61
N ALA A 79 -1.28 -2.68 -5.68
CA ALA A 79 -0.51 -3.04 -4.50
C ALA A 79 -1.05 -2.28 -3.28
N VAL A 80 -0.79 -2.80 -2.09
CA VAL A 80 -1.10 -2.13 -0.82
C VAL A 80 0.20 -1.86 -0.08
N ILE A 81 0.35 -0.65 0.46
CA ILE A 81 1.51 -0.29 1.28
C ILE A 81 1.36 -0.91 2.66
N VAL A 82 2.39 -1.61 3.13
CA VAL A 82 2.39 -2.30 4.44
C VAL A 82 3.23 -1.55 5.46
N ARG A 83 4.38 -1.02 5.01
CA ARG A 83 5.37 -0.36 5.87
C ARG A 83 5.72 1.00 5.33
N GLN A 84 5.86 1.96 6.23
CA GLN A 84 6.44 3.27 5.94
C GLN A 84 7.51 3.64 6.97
N ARG A 85 8.60 4.24 6.48
CA ARG A 85 9.68 4.80 7.30
C ARG A 85 9.34 6.16 7.89
N LYS A 86 8.47 6.93 7.24
CA LYS A 86 8.02 8.23 7.75
C LYS A 86 7.22 8.00 9.03
N PRO A 87 7.57 8.61 10.18
CA PRO A 87 6.79 8.41 11.40
C PRO A 87 5.38 8.98 11.25
N TRP A 88 4.40 8.29 11.84
CA TRP A 88 3.04 8.81 12.00
C TRP A 88 2.59 8.68 13.45
N ARG A 89 1.65 9.56 13.84
CA ARG A 89 1.11 9.62 15.20
C ARG A 89 -0.12 8.72 15.30
N ARG A 90 -0.13 7.84 16.32
CA ARG A 90 -1.32 7.10 16.75
C ARG A 90 -2.17 7.95 17.69
N LYS A 91 -3.41 7.52 17.93
CA LYS A 91 -4.34 8.21 18.84
C LYS A 91 -3.79 8.31 20.26
N ASP A 92 -3.10 7.27 20.71
CA ASP A 92 -2.46 7.21 22.03
C ASP A 92 -1.27 8.17 22.19
N GLY A 93 -0.94 8.96 21.16
CA GLY A 93 0.16 9.93 21.18
C GLY A 93 1.53 9.36 20.82
N VAL A 94 1.65 8.03 20.69
CA VAL A 94 2.89 7.36 20.29
C VAL A 94 3.17 7.55 18.80
N TYR A 95 4.43 7.84 18.46
CA TYR A 95 4.92 7.83 17.08
C TYR A 95 5.40 6.44 16.69
N MET A 96 4.94 5.93 15.55
CA MET A 96 5.36 4.65 14.99
C MET A 96 6.08 4.89 13.66
N TYR A 97 7.15 4.13 13.40
CA TYR A 97 7.86 4.09 12.14
C TYR A 97 8.45 2.70 11.91
N PHE A 98 8.67 2.33 10.66
CA PHE A 98 9.37 1.10 10.29
C PHE A 98 10.77 1.40 9.75
N GLU A 99 11.61 0.38 9.70
CA GLU A 99 12.95 0.50 9.12
C GLU A 99 12.91 0.80 7.62
N ASP A 100 12.04 0.10 6.88
CA ASP A 100 11.93 0.19 5.44
C ASP A 100 10.50 0.49 4.93
N ASN A 101 10.42 0.86 3.66
CA ASN A 101 9.15 1.02 2.96
C ASN A 101 8.85 -0.25 2.17
N ALA A 102 7.69 -0.85 2.40
CA ALA A 102 7.31 -2.08 1.72
C ALA A 102 5.84 -2.11 1.30
N GLY A 103 5.56 -2.80 0.20
CA GLY A 103 4.23 -3.04 -0.33
C GLY A 103 4.02 -4.49 -0.75
N VAL A 104 2.75 -4.90 -0.86
CA VAL A 104 2.34 -6.24 -1.28
C VAL A 104 1.43 -6.11 -2.51
N ILE A 105 1.61 -6.99 -3.50
CA ILE A 105 0.76 -7.00 -4.68
C ILE A 105 -0.59 -7.63 -4.35
N VAL A 106 -1.66 -6.96 -4.77
CA VAL A 106 -3.04 -7.41 -4.58
C VAL A 106 -3.76 -7.58 -5.91
N ASN A 107 -4.88 -8.27 -5.88
CA ASN A 107 -5.86 -8.30 -6.95
C ASN A 107 -6.78 -7.07 -6.87
N PRO A 108 -7.47 -6.70 -7.96
CA PRO A 108 -8.44 -5.60 -7.95
C PRO A 108 -9.56 -5.76 -6.91
N LYS A 109 -9.85 -7.00 -6.49
CA LYS A 109 -10.81 -7.33 -5.43
C LYS A 109 -10.27 -7.03 -4.02
N GLY A 110 -8.98 -6.75 -3.87
CA GLY A 110 -8.30 -6.56 -2.58
C GLY A 110 -7.73 -7.84 -1.98
N GLU A 111 -7.88 -8.98 -2.67
CA GLU A 111 -7.27 -10.25 -2.25
C GLU A 111 -5.77 -10.24 -2.57
N MET A 112 -4.94 -10.68 -1.63
CA MET A 112 -3.49 -10.80 -1.84
C MET A 112 -3.18 -11.96 -2.78
N LYS A 113 -2.21 -11.78 -3.67
CA LYS A 113 -1.71 -12.89 -4.51
C LYS A 113 -0.78 -13.82 -3.74
N GLY A 114 -0.07 -13.29 -2.75
CA GLY A 114 0.84 -14.04 -1.88
C GLY A 114 0.22 -14.37 -0.52
N ILE A 115 0.82 -15.35 0.16
CA ILE A 115 0.45 -15.76 1.52
C ILE A 115 1.48 -15.13 2.46
N PHE A 116 1.06 -14.23 3.34
CA PHE A 116 1.93 -13.67 4.37
C PHE A 116 1.14 -13.46 5.67
N TYR A 117 1.54 -14.18 6.73
CA TYR A 117 0.90 -14.14 8.05
C TYR A 117 1.11 -12.80 8.78
N ASP A 118 2.12 -12.02 8.39
CA ASP A 118 2.50 -10.77 9.05
C ASP A 118 1.62 -9.57 8.65
N PHE A 119 0.96 -9.64 7.48
CA PHE A 119 0.14 -8.55 6.95
C PHE A 119 -1.16 -8.33 7.75
N ILE A 120 -1.80 -9.43 8.18
CA ILE A 120 -3.03 -9.38 8.98
C ILE A 120 -2.73 -8.80 10.36
N CYS A 121 -1.57 -9.08 10.96
CA CYS A 121 -1.27 -8.51 12.28
C CYS A 121 -0.95 -7.00 12.16
N MET A 122 -0.10 -6.60 11.21
CA MET A 122 0.35 -5.21 11.09
C MET A 122 -0.73 -4.25 10.58
N VAL A 123 -1.45 -4.59 9.51
CA VAL A 123 -2.46 -3.67 8.96
C VAL A 123 -3.66 -3.57 9.91
N THR A 124 -4.10 -4.68 10.48
CA THR A 124 -5.25 -4.63 11.40
C THR A 124 -4.89 -3.95 12.73
N LYS A 125 -3.71 -4.21 13.31
CA LYS A 125 -3.30 -3.53 14.56
C LYS A 125 -2.85 -2.07 14.35
N CYS A 126 -2.11 -1.74 13.28
CA CYS A 126 -1.66 -0.36 13.06
C CYS A 126 -2.74 0.56 12.50
N MET A 127 -3.77 0.01 11.83
CA MET A 127 -4.82 0.80 11.18
C MET A 127 -6.11 0.89 12.02
N PHE A 128 -6.37 -0.05 12.94
CA PHE A 128 -7.54 -0.05 13.83
C PHE A 128 -7.26 0.24 15.32
N MET A 129 -5.99 0.36 15.75
CA MET A 129 -5.64 0.94 17.08
C MET A 129 -5.19 2.39 16.94
#